data_AF-A0A6A6HNF6-F1
#
_entry.id   AF-A0A6A6HNF6-F1
#
_cell.length_a   1.000
_cell.length_b   1.000
_cell.length_c   1.000
_cell.angle_alpha   90.00
_cell.angle_beta   90.00
_cell.angle_gamma   90.00
#
_symmetry.space_group_name_H-M   'P 1'
#
loop_
_entity.id
_entity.type
_entity.pdbx_description
1 polymer ?
#
loop_
_entity_poly.entity_id
_entity_poly.type
_entity_poly.pdbx_seq_one_letter_code
_entity_poly.pdbx_strand_id
1 'polypeptide(L)'
;MRNTLPRFSGGGEDRPGKYLGGWGNLGSQPQKGVVSYGLSQNRQRPFAGAGHAAIFNTWRRFCGQVLFIAPPLLIAYAVMDWAVDRRVT
;
A
#
# COMPACT_ATOMS: atom_id res chain seq x y z
N MET A 1 10.12 -11.47 -37.94
CA MET A 1 10.32 -12.12 -36.62
C MET A 1 9.00 -12.08 -35.87
N ARG A 2 8.50 -13.22 -35.38
CA ARG A 2 7.23 -13.30 -34.62
C ARG A 2 7.54 -13.05 -33.14
N ASN A 3 6.80 -12.16 -32.48
CA ASN A 3 6.99 -11.92 -31.05
C ASN A 3 6.61 -13.17 -30.23
N THR A 4 7.49 -13.59 -29.34
CA THR A 4 7.31 -14.76 -28.44
C THR A 4 6.93 -14.35 -27.02
N LEU A 5 6.80 -13.05 -26.76
CA LEU A 5 6.45 -12.52 -25.44
C LEU A 5 4.98 -12.86 -25.12
N PRO A 6 4.68 -13.26 -23.87
CA PRO A 6 3.32 -13.44 -23.43
C PRO A 6 2.56 -12.11 -23.61
N ARG A 7 1.52 -12.15 -24.46
CA ARG A 7 0.60 -11.05 -24.64
C ARG A 7 -0.39 -11.10 -23.50
N PHE A 8 -0.12 -10.38 -22.42
CA PHE A 8 -1.11 -10.15 -21.39
C PHE A 8 -2.20 -9.27 -22.00
N SER A 9 -3.33 -9.89 -22.27
CA SER A 9 -4.42 -9.26 -23.00
C SER A 9 -5.24 -8.39 -22.04
N GLY A 10 -5.54 -7.18 -22.49
CA GLY A 10 -6.11 -6.14 -21.67
C GLY A 10 -6.97 -5.23 -22.49
N GLY A 11 -8.25 -5.10 -22.11
CA GLY A 11 -9.31 -4.36 -22.82
C GLY A 11 -8.77 -3.37 -23.85
N GLY A 12 -8.72 -3.81 -25.11
CA GLY A 12 -8.02 -3.13 -26.21
C GLY A 12 -6.99 -4.03 -26.90
N GLU A 13 -6.20 -3.47 -27.82
CA GLU A 13 -5.20 -4.18 -28.63
C GLU A 13 -4.09 -4.81 -27.74
N ASP A 14 -3.87 -6.12 -27.92
CA ASP A 14 -2.83 -6.89 -27.21
C ASP A 14 -1.44 -6.53 -27.74
N ARG A 15 -0.72 -5.67 -27.00
CA ARG A 15 0.67 -5.29 -27.32
C ARG A 15 1.65 -5.91 -26.33
N PRO A 16 2.87 -6.29 -26.78
CA PRO A 16 3.94 -6.72 -25.87
C PRO A 16 4.28 -5.59 -24.87
N GLY A 17 4.58 -5.96 -23.61
CA GLY A 17 4.93 -5.02 -22.54
C GLY A 17 3.75 -4.53 -21.68
N LYS A 18 2.53 -5.04 -21.90
CA LYS A 18 1.41 -4.82 -20.97
C LYS A 18 1.44 -5.86 -19.86
N TYR A 19 1.16 -5.45 -18.61
CA TYR A 19 1.15 -6.32 -17.42
C TYR A 19 -0.19 -6.30 -16.66
N LEU A 20 -1.15 -5.50 -17.13
CA LEU A 20 -2.48 -5.40 -16.54
C LEU A 20 -3.50 -5.39 -17.66
N GLY A 21 -4.52 -6.23 -17.53
CA GLY A 21 -5.60 -6.31 -18.49
C GLY A 21 -6.94 -5.75 -18.03
N GLY A 22 -8.00 -6.04 -18.79
CA GLY A 22 -9.35 -5.54 -18.53
C GLY A 22 -10.16 -6.48 -17.65
N TRP A 23 -11.40 -6.12 -17.35
CA TRP A 23 -12.33 -7.03 -16.68
C TRP A 23 -12.49 -8.33 -17.48
N GLY A 24 -12.42 -9.47 -16.78
CA GLY A 24 -12.45 -10.80 -17.41
C GLY A 24 -11.08 -11.31 -17.91
N ASN A 25 -10.07 -10.45 -18.04
CA ASN A 25 -8.72 -10.83 -18.40
C ASN A 25 -7.70 -9.88 -17.77
N LEU A 26 -7.51 -9.95 -16.46
CA LEU A 26 -6.63 -9.04 -15.73
C LEU A 26 -5.13 -9.37 -15.92
N GLY A 27 -4.79 -10.50 -16.53
CA GLY A 27 -3.40 -10.98 -16.68
C GLY A 27 -2.80 -11.62 -15.42
N SER A 28 -3.61 -11.89 -14.39
CA SER A 28 -3.21 -12.60 -13.18
C SER A 28 -3.12 -14.12 -13.41
N GLN A 29 -2.44 -14.82 -12.49
CA GLN A 29 -2.44 -16.28 -12.47
C GLN A 29 -3.87 -16.82 -12.31
N PRO A 30 -4.21 -17.99 -12.89
CA PRO A 30 -5.53 -18.58 -12.74
C PRO A 30 -5.81 -18.90 -11.27
N GLN A 31 -6.94 -18.43 -10.75
CA GLN A 31 -7.38 -18.65 -9.36
C GLN A 31 -8.53 -19.67 -9.36
N LYS A 32 -8.40 -20.74 -8.56
CA LYS A 32 -9.43 -21.78 -8.41
C LYS A 32 -9.59 -22.12 -6.93
N GLY A 33 -10.83 -22.26 -6.47
CA GLY A 33 -11.15 -22.69 -5.10
C GLY A 33 -11.19 -21.60 -4.03
N VAL A 34 -11.01 -20.32 -4.40
CA VAL A 34 -11.19 -19.18 -3.47
C VAL A 34 -12.63 -18.68 -3.56
N VAL A 35 -13.35 -18.72 -2.44
CA VAL A 35 -14.73 -18.22 -2.34
C VAL A 35 -14.76 -17.01 -1.41
N SER A 36 -15.21 -15.87 -1.93
CA SER A 36 -15.31 -14.62 -1.19
C SER A 36 -16.76 -14.34 -0.81
N TYR A 37 -17.00 -14.03 0.46
CA TYR A 37 -18.32 -13.67 0.97
C TYR A 37 -18.36 -12.18 1.33
N GLY A 38 -19.49 -11.52 1.12
CA GLY A 38 -19.68 -10.12 1.46
C GLY A 38 -21.10 -9.85 1.98
N LEU A 39 -21.22 -8.94 2.93
CA LEU A 39 -22.50 -8.46 3.45
C LEU A 39 -22.81 -7.07 2.86
N SER A 40 -24.06 -6.82 2.47
CA SER A 40 -24.49 -5.50 1.99
C SER A 40 -24.19 -4.41 3.03
N GLN A 41 -23.68 -3.26 2.56
CA GLN A 41 -23.28 -2.15 3.43
C GLN A 41 -24.44 -1.58 4.23
N ASN A 42 -25.66 -1.59 3.68
CA ASN A 42 -26.87 -1.12 4.35
C ASN A 42 -27.28 -2.01 5.54
N ARG A 43 -26.71 -3.21 5.65
CA ARG A 43 -26.93 -4.15 6.77
C ARG A 43 -25.80 -4.08 7.81
N GLN A 44 -24.77 -3.27 7.59
CA GLN A 44 -23.66 -3.08 8.50
C GLN A 44 -23.79 -1.75 9.25
N ARG A 45 -23.29 -1.70 10.48
CA ARG A 45 -23.13 -0.45 11.23
C ARG A 45 -21.77 0.15 10.88
N PRO A 46 -21.69 1.28 10.15
CA PRO A 46 -20.45 1.73 9.52
C PRO A 46 -19.32 2.09 10.51
N PHE A 47 -19.64 2.49 11.74
CA PHE A 47 -18.66 2.86 12.77
C PHE A 47 -18.67 1.95 14.00
N ALA A 48 -19.29 0.77 13.92
CA ALA A 48 -19.29 -0.15 15.04
C ALA A 48 -17.85 -0.56 15.40
N GLY A 49 -17.44 -0.27 16.63
CA GLY A 49 -16.09 -0.57 17.13
C GLY A 49 -14.97 0.32 16.59
N ALA A 50 -15.28 1.35 15.80
CA ALA A 50 -14.28 2.21 15.17
C ALA A 50 -13.37 2.90 16.19
N GLY A 51 -13.89 3.39 17.31
CA GLY A 51 -13.07 4.05 18.35
C GLY A 51 -12.05 3.11 19.00
N HIS A 52 -12.51 1.96 19.48
CA HIS A 52 -11.64 0.95 20.09
C HIS A 52 -10.62 0.42 19.07
N ALA A 53 -11.06 0.07 17.86
CA ALA A 53 -10.18 -0.42 16.82
C ALA A 53 -9.18 0.66 16.38
N ALA A 54 -9.61 1.92 16.22
CA ALA A 54 -8.73 3.01 15.82
C ALA A 54 -7.60 3.20 16.83
N ILE A 55 -7.89 3.30 18.13
CA ILE A 55 -6.86 3.57 19.14
C ILE A 55 -5.85 2.41 19.20
N PHE A 56 -6.31 1.19 19.44
CA PHE A 56 -5.39 0.06 19.67
C PHE A 56 -4.68 -0.42 18.41
N ASN A 57 -5.38 -0.46 17.26
CA ASN A 57 -4.75 -0.85 16.00
C ASN A 57 -3.78 0.22 15.51
N THR A 58 -4.07 1.50 15.70
CA THR A 58 -3.16 2.58 15.30
C THR A 58 -1.91 2.57 16.17
N TRP A 59 -2.03 2.43 17.49
CA TRP A 59 -0.87 2.30 18.38
C TRP A 59 0.01 1.10 17.98
N ARG A 60 -0.60 -0.07 17.79
CA ARG A 60 0.13 -1.27 17.35
C ARG A 60 0.88 -1.06 16.03
N ARG A 61 0.28 -0.36 15.06
CA ARG A 61 0.91 -0.05 13.77
C ARG A 61 2.02 0.99 13.90
N PHE A 62 1.82 2.01 14.75
CA PHE A 62 2.80 3.05 15.03
C PHE A 62 4.06 2.46 15.66
N CYS A 63 3.93 1.62 16.70
CA CYS A 63 5.08 1.00 17.35
C CYS A 63 5.96 0.16 16.41
N GLY A 64 5.36 -0.48 15.40
CA GLY A 64 6.11 -1.25 14.40
C GLY A 64 6.90 -0.39 13.41
N GLN A 65 6.62 0.90 13.31
CA GLN A 65 7.23 1.81 12.32
C GLN A 65 8.06 2.93 12.97
N VAL A 66 7.77 3.30 14.21
CA VAL A 66 8.41 4.43 14.89
C VAL A 66 9.94 4.28 14.96
N LEU A 67 10.45 3.05 15.12
CA LEU A 67 11.89 2.81 15.18
C LEU A 67 12.62 3.02 13.84
N PHE A 68 11.91 3.01 12.72
CA PHE A 68 12.49 3.31 11.42
C PHE A 68 12.45 4.81 11.09
N ILE A 69 11.49 5.53 11.67
CA ILE A 69 11.23 6.94 11.36
C ILE A 69 11.89 7.87 12.40
N ALA A 70 11.80 7.54 13.69
CA ALA A 70 12.29 8.41 14.76
C ALA A 70 13.81 8.60 14.75
N PRO A 71 14.66 7.57 14.58
CA PRO A 71 16.12 7.77 14.56
C PRO A 71 16.61 8.74 13.48
N PRO A 72 16.26 8.60 12.18
CA PRO A 72 16.74 9.53 11.16
C PRO A 72 16.19 10.95 11.37
N LEU A 73 14.95 11.12 11.87
CA LEU A 73 14.40 12.44 12.16
C LEU A 73 15.13 13.13 13.31
N LEU A 74 15.40 12.41 14.40
CA LEU A 74 16.14 12.94 15.54
C LEU A 74 17.58 13.31 15.15
N ILE A 75 18.25 12.48 14.35
CA ILE A 75 19.60 12.77 13.85
C ILE A 75 19.58 14.02 12.98
N ALA A 76 18.65 14.11 12.01
CA ALA A 76 18.55 15.27 11.13
C ALA A 76 18.29 16.57 11.90
N TYR A 77 17.39 16.51 12.89
CA TYR A 77 17.10 17.64 13.76
C TYR A 77 18.33 18.04 14.59
N ALA A 78 19.01 17.09 15.22
CA ALA A 78 20.20 17.36 16.01
C ALA A 78 21.36 17.96 15.17
N VAL A 79 21.55 17.49 13.93
CA VAL A 79 22.55 18.03 13.01
C VAL A 79 22.19 19.46 12.56
N MET A 80 20.91 19.73 12.36
CA MET A 80 20.42 21.06 12.02
C MET A 80 20.68 22.05 13.15
N ASP A 81 20.29 21.71 14.37
CA ASP A 81 20.51 22.56 15.55
C ASP A 81 22.02 22.81 15.76
N TRP A 82 22.84 21.76 15.67
CA TRP A 82 24.30 21.85 15.73
C TRP A 82 24.90 22.80 14.69
N ALA A 83 24.33 22.86 13.48
CA ALA A 83 24.79 23.71 12.40
C ALA A 83 24.33 25.17 12.56
N VAL A 84 23.15 25.40 13.14
CA VAL A 84 22.63 26.74 13.43
C VAL A 84 23.45 27.38 14.54
N ASP A 85 23.70 26.67 15.64
CA ASP A 85 24.50 27.18 16.77
C ASP A 85 25.90 27.62 16.32
N ARG A 86 26.56 26.80 15.49
CA ARG A 86 27.90 27.10 14.93
C ARG A 86 27.96 28.26 13.95
N ARG A 87 26.84 28.67 13.38
CA ARG A 87 26.79 29.81 12.44
C ARG A 87 26.59 31.14 13.17
N VAL A 88 26.00 31.10 14.35
CA VAL A 88 25.63 32.29 15.13
C VAL A 88 26.75 32.70 16.10
N THR A 89 27.58 31.77 16.56
CA THR A 89 28.86 32.04 17.26
C THR A 89 30.01 32.22 16.28
#